data_AF-A0A0C9YMQ8-F1
#
_entry.id   AF-A0A0C9YMQ8-F1
#
_cell.length_a   1.000
_cell.length_b   1.000
_cell.length_c   1.000
_cell.angle_alpha   90.00
_cell.angle_beta   90.00
_cell.angle_gamma   90.00
#
_symmetry.space_group_name_H-M   'P 1'
#
loop_
_entity.id
_entity.type
_entity.pdbx_description
1 polymer ?
#
loop_
_entity_poly.entity_id
_entity_poly.type
_entity_poly.pdbx_seq_one_letter_code
_entity_poly.pdbx_strand_id
1 'polypeptide(L)' 'LIVMLHNLQIVDYGLGHPGSIHDAYTFQATKVVHESNMAIPEGHWMWADSAYPLEPWCISLFKRPRGGNLS' A
#
# COMPACT_ATOMS: atom_id res chain seq x y z
N LEU A 1 -1.86 -6.48 4.36
CA LEU A 1 -1.07 -6.48 5.62
C LEU A 1 -0.03 -5.37 5.51
N ILE A 2 0.12 -4.54 6.53
CA ILE A 2 1.09 -3.44 6.57
C ILE A 2 2.01 -3.68 7.76
N VAL A 3 3.32 -3.72 7.51
CA VAL A 3 4.33 -4.12 8.48
C VAL A 3 5.45 -3.09 8.53
N MET A 4 5.88 -2.72 9.74
CA MET A 4 7.09 -1.95 9.96
C MET A 4 8.30 -2.88 9.91
N LEU A 5 9.14 -2.76 8.88
CA LEU A 5 10.26 -3.69 8.68
C LEU A 5 11.32 -3.62 9.78
N HIS A 6 11.52 -2.47 10.42
CA HIS A 6 12.57 -2.28 11.42
C HIS A 6 12.32 -3.04 12.73
N ASN A 7 11.06 -3.36 13.04
CA ASN A 7 10.67 -4.04 14.28
C ASN A 7 9.64 -5.17 14.07
N LEU A 8 9.29 -5.46 12.82
CA LEU A 8 8.33 -6.49 12.39
C LEU A 8 6.91 -6.32 12.96
N GLN A 9 6.55 -5.13 13.43
CA GLN A 9 5.22 -4.87 13.95
C GLN A 9 4.21 -4.76 12.81
N ILE A 10 3.10 -5.49 12.93
CA ILE A 10 1.91 -5.31 12.09
C ILE A 10 1.19 -4.07 12.61
N VAL A 11 1.11 -3.03 11.78
CA VAL A 11 0.48 -1.76 12.17
C VAL A 11 -0.94 -1.63 11.67
N ASP A 12 -1.26 -2.33 10.58
CA ASP A 12 -2.60 -2.31 9.98
C ASP A 12 -2.79 -3.52 9.04
N TYR A 13 -4.04 -3.91 8.81
CA TYR A 13 -4.41 -4.96 7.88
C TYR A 13 -5.84 -4.74 7.38
N GLY A 14 -6.06 -5.03 6.09
CA GLY A 14 -7.40 -5.11 5.51
C GLY A 14 -7.84 -6.56 5.36
N LEU A 15 -9.10 -6.84 5.66
CA LEU A 15 -9.73 -8.13 5.38
C LEU A 15 -10.59 -8.02 4.13
N GLY A 16 -10.28 -8.84 3.13
CA GLY A 16 -11.10 -8.96 1.93
C GLY A 16 -12.32 -9.83 2.17
N HIS A 17 -13.39 -9.57 1.40
CA HIS A 17 -14.50 -10.50 1.34
C HIS A 17 -14.06 -11.76 0.57
N PRO A 18 -14.54 -12.96 0.95
CA PRO A 18 -14.32 -14.17 0.16
C PRO A 18 -14.81 -13.99 -1.28
N GLY A 19 -13.92 -14.19 -2.25
CA GLY A 19 -14.17 -13.90 -3.68
C GLY A 19 -13.06 -13.00 -4.23
N SER A 20 -12.91 -12.95 -5.56
CA SER A 20 -11.88 -12.12 -6.21
C SER A 20 -12.25 -10.63 -6.21
N ILE A 21 -12.56 -10.09 -5.02
CA ILE A 21 -12.57 -8.65 -4.80
C ILE A 21 -11.11 -8.21 -4.84
N HIS A 22 -10.80 -7.26 -5.71
CA HIS A 22 -9.43 -6.80 -5.96
C HIS A 22 -8.79 -6.32 -4.65
N ASP A 23 -7.55 -6.72 -4.37
CA ASP A 23 -6.80 -6.35 -3.14
C ASP A 23 -6.82 -4.83 -2.89
N ALA A 24 -6.89 -4.04 -3.95
CA ALA A 24 -7.00 -2.58 -3.90
C ALA A 24 -8.26 -2.08 -3.17
N TYR A 25 -9.39 -2.78 -3.30
CA TYR A 25 -10.63 -2.42 -2.62
C TYR A 25 -10.52 -2.69 -1.11
N THR A 26 -9.95 -3.82 -0.73
CA THR A 26 -9.64 -4.12 0.67
C THR A 26 -8.63 -3.14 1.25
N PHE A 27 -7.64 -2.74 0.45
CA PHE A 27 -6.66 -1.73 0.84
C PHE A 27 -7.32 -0.39 1.10
N GLN A 28 -8.26 0.07 0.27
CA GLN A 28 -8.99 1.32 0.50
C GLN A 28 -9.75 1.33 1.83
N ALA A 29 -10.16 0.17 2.36
CA ALA A 29 -10.85 0.06 3.64
C ALA A 29 -9.92 0.13 4.86
N THR A 30 -8.59 0.14 4.67
CA THR A 30 -7.62 0.12 5.78
C THR A 30 -7.51 1.46 6.50
N LYS A 31 -7.01 1.42 7.75
CA LYS A 31 -6.82 2.62 8.55
C LYS A 31 -5.75 3.53 7.95
N VAL A 32 -4.69 2.97 7.38
CA VAL A 32 -3.61 3.74 6.75
C VAL A 32 -4.11 4.62 5.60
N VAL A 33 -5.16 4.19 4.88
CA VAL A 33 -5.75 4.98 3.80
C VAL A 33 -6.58 6.14 4.35
N HIS A 34 -7.37 5.91 5.39
CA HIS A 34 -8.26 6.91 5.97
C HIS A 34 -7.54 7.92 6.87
N GLU A 35 -6.46 7.49 7.52
CA GLU A 35 -5.74 8.22 8.56
C GLU A 35 -4.23 8.28 8.27
N SER A 36 -3.86 8.43 6.99
CA SER A 36 -2.46 8.37 6.53
C SER A 36 -1.52 9.27 7.32
N ASN A 37 -1.92 10.50 7.62
CA ASN A 37 -1.13 11.47 8.39
C ASN A 37 -0.85 11.05 9.85
N MET A 38 -1.67 10.16 10.41
CA MET A 38 -1.46 9.63 11.76
C MET A 38 -0.77 8.26 11.72
N ALA A 39 -1.03 7.46 10.68
CA ALA A 39 -0.47 6.12 10.52
C ALA A 39 0.98 6.15 9.99
N ILE A 40 1.33 7.15 9.18
CA ILE A 40 2.65 7.31 8.57
C ILE A 40 3.18 8.70 8.95
N PRO A 41 4.29 8.77 9.70
CA PRO A 41 4.89 10.05 10.08
C PRO A 41 5.28 10.89 8.85
N GLU A 42 5.32 12.21 9.03
CA GLU A 42 5.75 13.13 7.97
C GLU A 42 7.14 12.74 7.42
N GLY A 43 7.28 12.81 6.09
CA GLY A 43 8.50 12.41 5.39
C GLY A 43 8.73 10.90 5.27
N HIS A 44 7.85 10.07 5.85
CA HIS A 44 7.90 8.62 5.71
C HIS A 44 6.88 8.13 4.68
N TRP A 45 7.12 6.93 4.17
CA TRP A 45 6.28 6.31 3.15
C TRP A 45 6.43 4.78 3.22
N MET A 46 5.45 4.07 2.66
CA MET A 46 5.49 2.61 2.53
C MET A 46 5.59 2.18 1.06
N TRP A 47 6.26 1.05 0.82
CA TRP A 47 6.17 0.36 -0.46
C TRP A 47 4.85 -0.40 -0.54
N ALA A 48 4.18 -0.31 -1.69
CA ALA A 48 2.88 -0.90 -1.93
C ALA A 48 2.84 -1.69 -3.25
N ASP A 49 1.82 -2.54 -3.40
CA ASP A 49 1.56 -3.21 -4.67
C ASP A 49 1.27 -2.18 -5.78
N SER A 50 1.64 -2.53 -7.01
CA SER A 50 1.34 -1.78 -8.24
C SER A 50 -0.14 -1.42 -8.42
N ALA A 51 -1.06 -2.18 -7.82
CA ALA A 51 -2.49 -1.98 -7.89
C ALA A 51 -3.01 -0.86 -6.97
N TYR A 52 -2.18 -0.36 -6.05
CA TYR A 52 -2.57 0.65 -5.07
C TYR A 52 -2.25 2.06 -5.58
N PRO A 53 -2.98 3.10 -5.11
CA PRO A 53 -2.74 4.47 -5.55
C PRO A 53 -1.32 4.93 -5.21
N LEU A 54 -0.77 5.78 -6.08
CA LEU A 54 0.48 6.48 -5.84
C LEU A 54 0.18 7.75 -5.05
N GLU A 55 0.65 7.80 -3.81
CA GLU A 55 0.42 8.90 -2.86
C GLU A 55 1.73 9.27 -2.16
N PRO A 56 1.85 10.46 -1.54
CA PRO A 56 3.06 10.86 -0.81
C PRO A 56 3.52 9.86 0.27
N TRP A 57 2.58 9.11 0.84
CA TRP A 57 2.79 8.10 1.87
C TRP A 57 2.73 6.65 1.34
N CYS A 58 2.38 6.45 0.06
CA CYS A 58 2.21 5.13 -0.58
C CYS A 58 2.92 5.08 -1.93
N ILE A 59 4.09 4.45 -1.97
CA ILE A 59 4.87 4.28 -3.19
C ILE A 59 4.54 2.91 -3.80
N SER A 60 3.65 2.90 -4.79
CA SER A 60 3.34 1.67 -5.54
C SER A 60 4.49 1.31 -6.48
N LEU A 61 4.91 0.05 -6.43
CA LEU A 61 5.98 -0.45 -7.27
C LEU A 61 5.47 -0.65 -8.70
N PHE A 62 6.12 -0.02 -9.69
CA PHE A 62 5.84 -0.31 -11.09
C PHE A 62 6.61 -1.55 -11.54
N LYS A 63 5.92 -2.49 -12.18
CA LYS A 63 6.60 -3.55 -12.92
C LYS A 63 7.21 -2.92 -14.17
N ARG A 64 8.47 -3.23 -14.46
CA ARG A 64 9.08 -2.89 -15.75
C ARG A 64 8.19 -3.46 -16.87
N PRO A 65 7.74 -2.64 -17.85
CA PRO A 65 6.97 -3.16 -18.98
C PRO A 65 7.77 -4.21 -19.73
N ARG A 66 7.13 -5.31 -20.13
CA ARG A 66 7.79 -6.31 -20.98
C ARG A 66 8.16 -5.65 -22.32
N GLY A 67 9.45 -5.41 -22.55
CA GLY A 67 9.97 -4.80 -23.77
C GLY A 67 10.10 -3.27 -23.78
N GLY A 68 9.95 -2.57 -22.64
CA GLY A 68 9.98 -1.09 -22.59
C GLY A 68 10.85 -0.47 -21.50
N ASN A 69 11.12 0.83 -21.69
CA ASN A 69 11.59 1.76 -20.65
C ASN A 69 10.38 2.52 -20.07
N LEU A 70 10.48 2.92 -18.80
CA LEU A 70 9.56 3.87 -18.19
C LEU A 70 9.86 5.25 -18.82
N SER A 71 8.91 5.79 -19.58
CA SER A 71 8.99 7.13 -20.19
C SER A 71 8.67 8.21 -19.17
#